data_AF-A0A538NEE9-F1
#
_entry.id   AF-A0A538NEE9-F1
#
_cell.length_a   1.000
_cell.length_b   1.000
_cell.length_c   1.000
_cell.angle_alpha   90.00
_cell.angle_beta   90.00
_cell.angle_gamma   90.00
#
_symmetry.space_group_name_H-M   'P 1'
#
loop_
_entity.id
_entity.type
_entity.pdbx_description
1 polymer ?
#
loop_
_entity_poly.entity_id
_entity_poly.type
_entity_poly.pdbx_seq_one_letter_code
_entity_poly.pdbx_strand_id
1 'polypeptide(L)'
;MSDEIDNRAQQYISDMLIALTRATPEQAFLLRAHVGNYSLFISGIFHENTQRRSLRGGPDIKFYEQIGRTNFQMVASHATARHCELDDVFEELADRFREVRLALNQLSDQLLNLDDDMRPSLSL
;
A
#
# COMPACT_ATOMS: atom_id res chain seq x y z
N MET A 1 -2.33 28.27 0.64
CA MET A 1 -3.21 27.21 0.08
C MET A 1 -2.38 26.15 -0.64
N SER A 2 -1.26 25.74 -0.03
CA SER A 2 -0.31 24.75 -0.59
C SER A 2 0.05 23.68 0.45
N ASP A 3 -0.19 23.93 1.75
CA ASP A 3 0.18 23.02 2.85
C ASP A 3 -0.84 21.89 3.09
N GLU A 4 -2.05 21.99 2.56
CA GLU A 4 -3.13 21.02 2.84
C GLU A 4 -3.04 19.75 1.97
N ILE A 5 -2.37 19.83 0.81
CA ILE A 5 -2.13 18.69 -0.08
C ILE A 5 -0.92 17.88 0.41
N ASP A 6 0.08 18.56 0.98
CA ASP A 6 1.34 17.94 1.45
C ASP A 6 1.14 17.07 2.69
N ASN A 7 0.16 17.41 3.55
CA ASN A 7 -0.14 16.63 4.76
C ASN A 7 -0.89 15.30 4.48
N ARG A 8 -1.50 15.15 3.30
CA ARG A 8 -2.15 13.88 2.88
C ARG A 8 -1.16 12.88 2.28
N ALA A 9 -0.04 13.35 1.76
CA ALA A 9 0.95 12.52 1.06
C ALA A 9 1.73 11.57 1.99
N GLN A 10 1.63 11.77 3.31
CA GLN A 10 2.36 11.01 4.32
C GLN A 10 1.44 10.30 5.31
N GLN A 11 0.23 9.88 4.90
CA GLN A 11 -0.54 8.95 5.72
C GLN A 11 0.27 7.67 5.90
N TYR A 12 0.90 7.55 7.07
CA TYR A 12 1.65 6.36 7.39
C TYR A 12 0.67 5.20 7.49
N ILE A 13 1.12 4.01 7.10
CA ILE A 13 0.30 2.81 7.21
C ILE A 13 -0.23 2.59 8.63
N SER A 14 0.50 3.05 9.65
CA SER A 14 0.04 3.09 11.04
C SER A 14 -1.24 3.92 11.23
N ASP A 15 -1.36 5.07 10.58
CA ASP A 15 -2.53 5.96 10.72
C ASP A 15 -3.77 5.32 10.09
N MET A 16 -3.60 4.66 8.94
CA MET A 16 -4.66 3.88 8.32
C MET A 16 -5.11 2.71 9.20
N LEU A 17 -4.15 1.99 9.80
CA LEU A 17 -4.47 0.89 10.72
C LEU A 17 -5.14 1.39 12.01
N ILE A 18 -4.74 2.55 12.55
CA ILE A 18 -5.42 3.18 13.69
C ILE A 18 -6.83 3.63 13.30
N ALA A 19 -7.01 4.24 12.13
CA ALA A 19 -8.31 4.64 11.63
C ALA A 19 -9.26 3.45 11.47
N LEU A 20 -8.76 2.28 11.05
CA LEU A 20 -9.55 1.04 10.98
C LEU A 20 -10.13 0.61 12.33
N THR A 21 -9.48 0.92 13.45
CA THR A 21 -9.99 0.57 14.78
C THR A 21 -11.23 1.37 15.19
N ARG A 22 -11.50 2.48 14.50
CA ARG A 22 -12.61 3.41 14.80
C ARG A 22 -13.63 3.51 13.67
N ALA A 23 -13.39 2.83 12.55
CA ALA A 23 -14.21 2.93 11.36
C ALA A 23 -15.54 2.17 11.52
N THR A 24 -16.61 2.71 10.94
CA THR A 24 -17.85 1.92 10.74
C THR A 24 -17.59 0.77 9.77
N PRO A 25 -18.44 -0.26 9.70
CA PRO A 25 -18.26 -1.37 8.75
C PRO A 25 -18.06 -0.92 7.30
N GLU A 26 -18.85 0.06 6.83
CA GLU A 26 -18.76 0.59 5.47
C GLU A 26 -17.44 1.34 5.23
N GLN A 27 -17.02 2.16 6.20
CA GLN A 27 -15.74 2.86 6.14
C GLN A 27 -14.56 1.89 6.21
N ALA A 28 -14.69 0.85 7.03
CA ALA A 28 -13.67 -0.19 7.19
C ALA A 28 -13.45 -0.93 5.86
N PHE A 29 -14.50 -1.21 5.08
CA PHE A 29 -14.35 -1.80 3.76
C PHE A 29 -13.42 -0.97 2.85
N LEU A 30 -13.74 0.30 2.66
CA LEU A 30 -12.95 1.20 1.81
C LEU A 30 -11.53 1.39 2.33
N LEU A 31 -11.37 1.53 3.65
CA LEU A 31 -10.08 1.74 4.27
C LEU A 31 -9.20 0.49 4.20
N ARG A 32 -9.77 -0.72 4.34
CA ARG A 32 -9.04 -1.98 4.13
C ARG A 32 -8.59 -2.13 2.68
N ALA A 33 -9.45 -1.82 1.72
CA ALA A 33 -9.08 -1.83 0.30
C ALA A 33 -7.94 -0.85 0.03
N HIS A 34 -8.00 0.34 0.62
CA HIS A 34 -6.93 1.33 0.51
C HIS A 34 -5.62 0.87 1.15
N VAL A 35 -5.66 0.24 2.33
CA VAL A 35 -4.47 -0.36 2.98
C VAL A 35 -3.85 -1.45 2.10
N GLY A 36 -4.67 -2.30 1.49
CA GLY A 36 -4.22 -3.31 0.52
C GLY A 36 -3.50 -2.69 -0.67
N ASN A 37 -4.13 -1.70 -1.32
CA ASN A 37 -3.58 -0.98 -2.47
C ASN A 37 -2.29 -0.24 -2.11
N TYR A 38 -2.26 0.46 -0.98
CA TYR A 38 -1.09 1.18 -0.50
C TYR A 38 0.08 0.23 -0.25
N SER A 39 -0.17 -0.89 0.43
CA SER A 39 0.85 -1.92 0.63
C SER A 39 1.41 -2.45 -0.68
N LEU A 40 0.55 -2.70 -1.69
CA LEU A 40 0.99 -3.20 -3.00
C LEU A 40 1.82 -2.15 -3.73
N PHE A 41 1.39 -0.89 -3.67
CA PHE A 41 2.08 0.23 -4.30
C PHE A 41 3.47 0.48 -3.70
N ILE A 42 3.58 0.57 -2.37
CA ILE A 42 4.85 0.82 -1.68
C ILE A 42 5.83 -0.33 -1.87
N SER A 43 5.34 -1.56 -1.76
CA SER A 43 6.19 -2.75 -1.84
C SER A 43 6.48 -3.21 -3.28
N GLY A 44 5.72 -2.71 -4.25
CA GLY A 44 5.85 -2.96 -5.70
C GLY A 44 6.62 -1.85 -6.42
N ILE A 45 6.00 -0.68 -6.53
CA ILE A 45 6.54 0.46 -7.27
C ILE A 45 7.73 1.10 -6.52
N PHE A 46 7.60 1.35 -5.22
CA PHE A 46 8.63 2.00 -4.40
C PHE A 46 9.48 1.01 -3.59
N HIS A 47 9.71 -0.18 -4.14
CA HIS A 47 10.30 -1.27 -3.38
C HIS A 47 11.74 -1.00 -2.95
N GLU A 48 12.55 -0.30 -3.75
CA GLU A 48 13.92 0.07 -3.37
C GLU A 48 13.94 1.06 -2.20
N ASN A 49 13.16 2.14 -2.27
CA ASN A 49 12.99 3.10 -1.16
C ASN A 49 12.53 2.39 0.11
N THR A 50 11.61 1.44 -0.02
CA THR A 50 11.08 0.65 1.10
C THR A 50 12.18 -0.19 1.74
N GLN A 51 13.00 -0.88 0.95
CA GLN A 51 14.15 -1.63 1.46
C GLN A 51 15.17 -0.71 2.14
N ARG A 52 15.54 0.42 1.51
CA ARG A 52 16.45 1.42 2.09
C ARG A 52 15.94 1.97 3.41
N ARG A 53 14.64 2.26 3.51
CA ARG A 53 14.01 2.76 4.74
C ARG A 53 13.95 1.68 5.83
N SER A 54 13.75 0.41 5.45
CA SER A 54 13.75 -0.71 6.39
C SER A 54 15.10 -0.87 7.10
N LEU A 55 16.20 -0.67 6.38
CA LEU A 55 17.55 -0.63 6.98
C LEU A 55 17.74 0.48 8.03
N ARG A 56 16.84 1.48 8.04
CA ARG A 56 16.82 2.60 9.00
C ARG A 56 15.72 2.44 10.06
N GLY A 57 15.20 1.23 10.25
CA GLY A 57 14.18 0.90 11.24
C GLY A 57 12.73 1.02 10.76
N GLY A 58 12.50 1.25 9.47
CA GLY A 58 11.16 1.21 8.88
C GLY A 58 10.63 -0.22 8.66
N PRO A 59 9.32 -0.37 8.38
CA PRO A 59 8.76 -1.67 8.03
C PRO A 59 9.40 -2.24 6.75
N ASP A 60 9.60 -3.56 6.73
CA ASP A 60 10.19 -4.26 5.59
C ASP A 60 9.14 -4.65 4.54
N ILE A 61 9.61 -5.19 3.41
CA ILE A 61 8.72 -5.64 2.33
C ILE A 61 7.76 -6.74 2.80
N LYS A 62 8.21 -7.65 3.67
CA LYS A 62 7.38 -8.74 4.19
C LYS A 62 6.23 -8.22 5.05
N PHE A 63 6.46 -7.15 5.81
CA PHE A 63 5.41 -6.47 6.55
C PHE A 63 4.31 -5.95 5.60
N TYR A 64 4.69 -5.22 4.55
CA TYR A 64 3.70 -4.70 3.59
C TYR A 64 2.98 -5.82 2.84
N GLU A 65 3.70 -6.89 2.48
CA GLU A 65 3.11 -8.08 1.85
C GLU A 65 2.06 -8.71 2.76
N GLN A 66 2.39 -8.96 4.03
CA GLN A 66 1.43 -9.55 4.97
C GLN A 66 0.21 -8.64 5.21
N ILE A 67 0.44 -7.34 5.43
CA ILE A 67 -0.63 -6.37 5.66
C ILE A 67 -1.53 -6.25 4.42
N GLY A 68 -0.94 -6.18 3.24
CA GLY A 68 -1.68 -6.06 1.98
C GLY A 68 -2.56 -7.28 1.73
N ARG A 69 -1.96 -8.48 1.78
CA ARG A 69 -2.67 -9.76 1.63
C ARG A 69 -3.84 -9.87 2.60
N THR A 70 -3.60 -9.64 3.88
CA THR A 70 -4.62 -9.79 4.93
C THR A 70 -5.81 -8.85 4.70
N ASN A 71 -5.54 -7.59 4.31
CA ASN A 71 -6.62 -6.64 4.05
C ASN A 71 -7.41 -6.97 2.80
N PHE A 72 -6.77 -7.42 1.71
CA PHE A 72 -7.49 -7.88 0.53
C PHE A 72 -8.36 -9.11 0.81
N GLN A 73 -7.89 -10.09 1.60
CA GLN A 73 -8.73 -11.24 2.00
C GLN A 73 -9.99 -10.80 2.77
N MET A 74 -9.83 -9.85 3.69
CA MET A 74 -10.96 -9.31 4.45
C MET A 74 -11.94 -8.52 3.57
N VAL A 75 -11.44 -7.81 2.57
CA VAL A 75 -12.25 -7.05 1.60
C VAL A 75 -13.00 -8.00 0.68
N ALA A 76 -12.34 -9.04 0.14
CA ALA A 76 -12.95 -10.06 -0.72
C ALA A 76 -14.15 -10.74 -0.04
N SER A 77 -14.02 -11.04 1.27
CA SER A 77 -15.08 -11.67 2.06
C SER A 77 -16.26 -10.74 2.37
N HIS A 78 -16.13 -9.43 2.14
CA HIS A 78 -17.13 -8.42 2.52
C HIS A 78 -18.34 -8.42 1.57
N ALA A 79 -19.54 -8.18 2.10
CA ALA A 79 -20.77 -8.16 1.29
C ALA A 79 -20.74 -7.09 0.19
N THR A 80 -20.10 -5.95 0.45
CA THR A 80 -19.91 -4.88 -0.55
C THR A 80 -19.06 -5.32 -1.73
N ALA A 81 -18.02 -6.14 -1.53
CA ALA A 81 -17.22 -6.65 -2.64
C ALA A 81 -18.07 -7.50 -3.58
N ARG A 82 -18.88 -8.41 -3.03
CA ARG A 82 -19.84 -9.22 -3.80
C ARG A 82 -20.86 -8.38 -4.54
N HIS A 83 -21.38 -7.33 -3.90
CA HIS A 83 -22.35 -6.43 -4.54
C HIS A 83 -21.75 -5.64 -5.70
N CYS A 84 -20.45 -5.38 -5.65
CA CYS A 84 -19.71 -4.69 -6.70
C CYS A 84 -19.01 -5.66 -7.68
N GLU A 85 -19.17 -6.98 -7.51
CA GLU A 85 -18.48 -8.02 -8.31
C GLU A 85 -16.95 -7.87 -8.30
N LEU A 86 -16.40 -7.46 -7.15
CA LEU A 86 -14.95 -7.28 -6.94
C LEU A 86 -14.35 -8.30 -5.97
N ASP A 87 -15.16 -9.20 -5.42
CA ASP A 87 -14.72 -10.22 -4.47
C ASP A 87 -13.63 -11.13 -5.05
N ASP A 88 -13.83 -11.66 -6.26
CA ASP A 88 -12.84 -12.49 -6.95
C ASP A 88 -11.53 -11.73 -7.23
N VAL A 89 -11.63 -10.44 -7.57
CA VAL A 89 -10.46 -9.58 -7.84
C VAL A 89 -9.63 -9.40 -6.57
N PHE A 90 -10.29 -9.09 -5.45
CA PHE A 90 -9.60 -8.93 -4.18
C PHE A 90 -9.05 -10.26 -3.65
N GLU A 91 -9.73 -11.37 -3.90
CA GLU A 91 -9.25 -12.71 -3.56
C GLU A 91 -7.99 -13.06 -4.37
N GLU A 92 -8.00 -12.86 -5.68
CA GLU A 92 -6.81 -13.12 -6.51
C GLU A 92 -5.64 -12.19 -6.13
N LEU A 93 -5.90 -10.90 -5.87
CA LEU A 93 -4.88 -9.98 -5.39
C LEU A 93 -4.31 -10.38 -4.04
N ALA A 94 -5.13 -10.91 -3.14
CA ALA A 94 -4.65 -11.43 -1.87
C ALA A 94 -3.76 -12.67 -2.06
N ASP A 95 -4.22 -13.63 -2.87
CA ASP A 95 -3.52 -14.89 -3.04
C ASP A 95 -2.20 -14.70 -3.79
N ARG A 96 -2.22 -13.87 -4.82
CA ARG A 96 -1.10 -13.62 -5.74
C ARG A 96 -0.36 -12.32 -5.45
N PHE A 97 -0.54 -11.76 -4.24
CA PHE A 97 0.02 -10.46 -3.89
C PHE A 97 1.52 -10.35 -4.17
N ARG A 98 2.27 -11.42 -3.84
CA ARG A 98 3.72 -11.44 -4.02
C ARG A 98 4.09 -11.40 -5.49
N GLU A 99 3.43 -12.20 -6.31
CA GLU A 99 3.63 -12.27 -7.76
C GLU A 99 3.31 -10.91 -8.41
N VAL A 100 2.18 -10.31 -8.05
CA VAL A 100 1.77 -8.99 -8.55
C VAL A 100 2.78 -7.93 -8.12
N ARG A 101 3.19 -7.92 -6.86
CA ARG A 101 4.23 -7.01 -6.35
C ARG A 101 5.52 -7.14 -7.13
N LEU A 102 6.02 -8.35 -7.36
CA LEU A 102 7.25 -8.59 -8.11
C LEU A 102 7.13 -8.15 -9.58
N ALA A 103 5.96 -8.34 -10.21
CA ALA A 103 5.71 -7.81 -11.55
C ALA A 103 5.74 -6.27 -11.56
N LEU A 104 5.20 -5.62 -10.52
CA LEU A 104 5.28 -4.17 -10.35
C LEU A 104 6.70 -3.69 -10.07
N ASN A 105 7.51 -4.45 -9.33
CA ASN A 105 8.94 -4.15 -9.15
C ASN A 105 9.62 -4.08 -10.52
N GLN A 106 9.48 -5.14 -11.32
CA GLN A 106 10.08 -5.22 -12.66
C GLN A 106 9.61 -4.06 -13.56
N LEU A 107 8.33 -3.72 -13.49
CA LEU A 107 7.78 -2.59 -14.23
C LEU A 107 8.41 -1.26 -13.78
N SER A 108 8.56 -1.06 -12.47
CA SER A 108 9.17 0.13 -11.90
C SER A 108 10.63 0.28 -12.32
N ASP A 109 11.39 -0.81 -12.24
CA ASP A 109 12.81 -0.89 -12.63
C ASP A 109 13.01 -0.56 -14.11
N GLN A 110 12.07 -0.98 -14.96
CA GLN A 110 12.18 -0.83 -16.41
C GLN A 110 11.68 0.51 -16.93
N LEU A 111 10.64 1.08 -16.32
CA LEU A 111 9.91 2.21 -16.90
C LEU A 111 10.02 3.50 -16.13
N LEU A 112 10.24 3.45 -14.81
CA LEU A 112 9.99 4.62 -13.96
C LEU A 112 11.25 5.24 -13.35
N ASN A 113 12.39 4.53 -13.26
CA ASN A 113 13.65 5.04 -12.69
C ASN A 113 13.43 6.02 -11.52
N LEU A 114 12.52 5.70 -10.58
CA LEU A 114 12.02 6.62 -9.55
C LEU A 114 13.05 6.90 -8.43
N ASP A 115 14.28 6.46 -8.62
CA ASP A 115 15.32 6.47 -7.61
C ASP A 115 16.13 7.77 -7.51
N ASP A 116 16.05 8.68 -8.49
CA ASP A 116 16.94 9.85 -8.54
C ASP A 116 16.38 11.13 -7.86
N ASP A 117 15.07 11.36 -7.86
CA ASP A 117 14.51 12.71 -7.62
C ASP A 117 13.98 13.04 -6.21
N MET A 118 14.14 12.15 -5.21
CA MET A 118 13.65 12.39 -3.84
C MET A 118 14.77 12.74 -2.84
N ARG A 119 15.84 13.40 -3.29
CA ARG A 119 16.79 14.05 -2.37
C ARG A 119 16.28 15.47 -2.07
N PRO A 120 15.85 15.79 -0.83
CA PRO A 120 15.93 17.19 -0.42
C PRO A 120 17.42 17.53 -0.46
N SER A 121 17.81 18.46 -1.32
CA SER A 121 19.12 19.10 -1.25
C SER A 121 19.21 19.78 0.11
N LEU A 122 19.72 19.06 1.10
CA LEU A 122 20.21 19.65 2.33
C LEU A 122 21.47 20.43 1.94
N SER A 123 21.26 21.65 1.48
CA SER A 123 22.29 22.68 1.45
C SER A 123 22.67 22.94 2.92
N LEU A 124 23.79 22.36 3.33
CA LEU A 124 24.55 22.81 4.50
C LEU A 124 25.19 24.17 4.21
#